data_AF-A0A2V9SA91-F1
#
_entry.id   AF-A0A2V9SA91-F1
#
_cell.length_a   1.000
_cell.length_b   1.000
_cell.length_c   1.000
_cell.angle_alpha   90.00
_cell.angle_beta   90.00
_cell.angle_gamma   90.00
#
_symmetry.space_group_name_H-M   'P 1'
#
loop_
_entity.id
_entity.type
_entity.pdbx_description
1 polymer ?
#
loop_
_entity_poly.entity_id
_entity_poly.type
_entity_poly.pdbx_seq_one_letter_code
_entity_poly.pdbx_strand_id
1 'polypeptide(L)'
;MTQSSNTCDEHGADDVRNCIGYAIQQIATGTNNKAGTFIETAKGPAEKRTTYTVSSIDPWHSAADVNDGGNYQHSGFDIFFASGLTNNLPAMIPVTMLYGTPEDSAAQIAYIEKRGYPIGYIEMGEEPDGKHAMPEDYAALYLQWATALHKVDPKLKLGGPIFEGVNEDIRVWPDSQGRTSWMGRFVDYLKAHGRLSDLAFVSFEHYPFEPCTITWKTLYKEPQLMKHILQVWRDDGVPKEVPLMVTENHLAASLTGPMTTIFAALWLADNIGSFFEGGGSAFYHSPIQPQGVQNTCLGWASWSNFVSDENYTIKGYTSPYYAAHMINLEWVQHRSGVHRMFPSSSDIKDSEGNVLVTSYAVHRPDGNWSLMLVNRDENNAHTVRVVFDDARRKRNASFTGPVTLVTFGGEQYVWVNDGPNSHPDPDNPPAATTITASSQSAFTLPKASVTVLRGKVDLED
;
A
#
# COMPACT_ATOMS: atom_id res chain seq x y z
N MET A 1 13.99 21.92 -18.78
CA MET A 1 13.08 22.81 -18.04
C MET A 1 13.50 22.74 -16.58
N THR A 2 14.36 23.65 -16.12
CA THR A 2 14.96 23.59 -14.77
C THR A 2 14.45 24.68 -13.82
N GLN A 3 13.60 25.58 -14.31
CA GLN A 3 13.02 26.70 -13.56
C GLN A 3 11.66 27.07 -14.13
N SER A 4 10.64 27.36 -13.33
CA SER A 4 9.32 27.83 -13.81
C SER A 4 9.42 29.00 -14.78
N SER A 5 8.46 29.10 -15.70
CA SER A 5 8.39 30.19 -16.69
C SER A 5 8.11 31.56 -16.06
N ASN A 6 7.47 31.60 -14.88
CA ASN A 6 7.06 32.82 -14.17
C ASN A 6 6.10 33.71 -15.00
N THR A 7 5.44 33.14 -16.00
CA THR A 7 4.41 33.81 -16.80
C THR A 7 3.06 33.45 -16.21
N CYS A 8 2.33 34.46 -15.73
CA CYS A 8 1.00 34.26 -15.18
C CYS A 8 -0.03 34.00 -16.28
N ASP A 9 -1.01 33.14 -16.01
CA ASP A 9 -2.18 32.94 -16.87
C ASP A 9 -3.22 34.08 -16.74
N GLU A 10 -4.43 33.85 -17.26
CA GLU A 10 -5.51 34.83 -17.29
C GLU A 10 -6.13 35.15 -15.92
N HIS A 11 -5.81 34.39 -14.88
CA HIS A 11 -6.31 34.59 -13.52
C HIS A 11 -5.47 35.58 -12.69
N GLY A 12 -4.40 36.14 -13.27
CA GLY A 12 -3.61 37.23 -12.68
C GLY A 12 -2.50 36.75 -11.73
N ALA A 13 -1.76 37.70 -11.14
CA ALA A 13 -0.51 37.41 -10.39
C ALA A 13 -0.69 37.31 -8.86
N ASP A 14 -1.92 37.45 -8.36
CA ASP A 14 -2.20 37.44 -6.92
C ASP A 14 -2.02 36.05 -6.29
N ASP A 15 -2.20 35.00 -7.09
CA ASP A 15 -1.87 33.62 -6.73
C ASP A 15 -0.62 33.17 -7.48
N VAL A 16 0.43 32.80 -6.74
CA VAL A 16 1.72 32.37 -7.32
C VAL A 16 1.55 31.14 -8.21
N ARG A 17 0.53 30.32 -7.97
CA ARG A 17 0.22 29.12 -8.76
C ARG A 17 -0.08 29.45 -10.22
N ASN A 18 -0.65 30.62 -10.47
CA ASN A 18 -0.97 31.10 -11.81
C ASN A 18 0.29 31.37 -12.63
N CYS A 19 1.44 31.55 -11.99
CA CYS A 19 2.69 31.97 -12.64
C CYS A 19 3.79 30.90 -12.61
N ILE A 20 3.64 29.82 -11.84
CA ILE A 20 4.63 28.73 -11.76
C ILE A 20 4.34 27.63 -12.79
N GLY A 21 5.37 26.87 -13.19
CA GLY A 21 5.27 25.87 -14.26
C GLY A 21 5.49 26.44 -15.66
N TYR A 22 5.09 25.69 -16.68
CA TYR A 22 5.25 26.03 -18.10
C TYR A 22 3.94 25.86 -18.86
N ALA A 23 3.51 26.90 -19.59
CA ALA A 23 2.54 26.73 -20.65
C ALA A 23 3.23 26.09 -21.86
N ILE A 24 2.92 24.83 -22.15
CA ILE A 24 3.53 24.07 -23.24
C ILE A 24 2.54 24.03 -24.42
N GLN A 25 2.93 24.56 -25.57
CA GLN A 25 2.16 24.50 -26.82
C GLN A 25 2.59 23.33 -27.74
N GLN A 26 3.87 22.94 -27.68
CA GLN A 26 4.40 21.79 -28.41
C GLN A 26 5.69 21.30 -27.73
N ILE A 27 5.92 19.99 -27.77
CA ILE A 27 7.22 19.38 -27.45
C ILE A 27 7.77 18.72 -28.72
N ALA A 28 8.98 19.12 -29.10
CA ALA A 28 9.73 18.55 -30.22
C ALA A 28 11.02 17.91 -29.70
N THR A 29 11.38 16.74 -30.22
CA THR A 29 12.64 16.05 -29.89
C THR A 29 13.62 16.24 -31.04
N GLY A 30 14.85 16.65 -30.77
CA GLY A 30 15.81 16.98 -31.81
C GLY A 30 17.21 17.26 -31.29
N THR A 31 18.09 17.70 -32.19
CA THR A 31 19.46 18.11 -31.83
C THR A 31 19.70 19.55 -32.26
N ASN A 32 20.51 20.28 -31.50
CA ASN A 32 20.99 21.58 -31.96
C ASN A 32 22.18 21.38 -32.90
N ASN A 33 22.14 22.00 -34.08
CA ASN A 33 23.29 22.01 -34.98
C ASN A 33 24.42 22.91 -34.42
N LYS A 34 25.57 22.95 -35.11
CA LYS A 34 26.73 23.77 -34.71
C LYS A 34 26.43 25.28 -34.64
N ALA A 35 25.35 25.75 -35.27
CA ALA A 35 24.90 27.14 -35.23
C ALA A 35 23.82 27.38 -34.15
N GLY A 36 23.49 26.39 -33.32
CA GLY A 36 22.46 26.49 -32.29
C GLY A 36 21.03 26.37 -32.82
N THR A 37 20.82 26.08 -34.10
CA THR A 37 19.48 25.84 -34.66
C THR A 37 19.00 24.46 -34.24
N PHE A 38 17.82 24.38 -33.64
CA PHE A 38 17.16 23.13 -33.32
C PHE A 38 16.72 22.42 -34.61
N ILE A 39 17.12 21.15 -34.76
CA ILE A 39 16.71 20.26 -35.84
C ILE A 39 15.89 19.15 -35.20
N GLU A 40 14.58 19.17 -35.45
CA GLU A 40 13.66 18.14 -34.98
C GLU A 40 13.99 16.78 -35.63
N THR A 41 13.99 15.73 -34.82
CA THR A 41 14.09 14.35 -35.28
C THR A 41 12.85 14.03 -36.09
N ALA A 42 13.05 13.62 -37.35
CA ALA A 42 11.95 13.20 -38.21
C ALA A 42 11.27 11.96 -37.61
N LYS A 43 9.99 12.10 -37.25
CA LYS A 43 9.14 10.97 -36.87
C LYS A 43 8.57 10.28 -38.10
N GLY A 44 8.53 8.94 -38.08
CA GLY A 44 7.90 8.16 -39.13
C GLY A 44 6.38 8.41 -39.19
N PRO A 45 5.69 8.19 -40.33
CA PRO A 45 4.25 8.43 -40.46
C PRO A 45 3.38 7.62 -39.49
N ALA A 46 3.91 6.50 -38.99
CA ALA A 46 3.25 5.60 -38.04
C ALA A 46 3.62 5.90 -36.57
N GLU A 47 4.57 6.79 -36.30
CA GLU A 47 4.93 7.15 -34.93
C GLU A 47 3.91 8.11 -34.34
N LYS A 48 3.49 7.84 -33.10
CA LYS A 48 2.61 8.73 -32.35
C LYS A 48 3.30 10.09 -32.16
N ARG A 49 2.54 11.17 -32.35
CA ARG A 49 2.99 12.53 -32.00
C ARG A 49 3.38 12.55 -30.52
N THR A 50 4.36 13.38 -30.18
CA THR A 50 4.67 13.63 -28.77
C THR A 50 3.45 14.31 -28.16
N THR A 51 2.78 13.63 -27.25
CA THR A 51 1.70 14.19 -26.44
C THR A 51 2.25 14.51 -25.06
N TYR A 52 1.71 15.53 -24.42
CA TYR A 52 2.01 15.90 -23.05
C TYR A 52 0.73 16.38 -22.40
N THR A 53 0.62 16.18 -21.10
CA THR A 53 -0.46 16.69 -20.27
C THR A 53 0.12 17.83 -19.43
N VAL A 54 -0.56 18.97 -19.39
CA VAL A 54 -0.23 20.06 -18.46
C VAL A 54 -1.30 20.12 -17.39
N SER A 55 -0.90 20.41 -16.16
CA SER A 55 -1.85 20.78 -15.11
C SER A 55 -2.49 22.12 -15.50
N SER A 56 -3.82 22.20 -15.46
CA SER A 56 -4.54 23.48 -15.52
C SER A 56 -4.86 23.91 -14.11
N ILE A 57 -4.75 25.21 -13.83
CA ILE A 57 -5.29 25.80 -12.60
C ILE A 57 -6.79 26.12 -12.73
N ASP A 58 -7.41 25.81 -13.88
CA ASP A 58 -8.85 25.97 -14.06
C ASP A 58 -9.53 25.29 -12.87
N PRO A 59 -10.33 26.03 -12.08
CA PRO A 59 -11.10 25.41 -11.04
C PRO A 59 -12.06 24.44 -11.72
N TRP A 60 -11.76 23.14 -11.66
CA TRP A 60 -12.61 22.05 -12.16
C TRP A 60 -14.00 22.00 -11.49
N HIS A 61 -14.33 22.99 -10.66
CA HIS A 61 -15.57 23.13 -9.92
C HIS A 61 -16.10 24.57 -9.94
N SER A 62 -16.10 25.23 -11.10
CA SER A 62 -16.99 26.38 -11.26
C SER A 62 -18.44 25.90 -11.05
N ALA A 63 -19.33 26.75 -10.53
CA ALA A 63 -20.73 26.40 -10.39
C ALA A 63 -21.39 26.02 -11.74
N ALA A 64 -20.82 26.47 -12.86
CA ALA A 64 -21.32 26.17 -14.20
C ALA A 64 -20.84 24.79 -14.72
N ASP A 65 -19.75 24.24 -14.18
CA ASP A 65 -19.09 23.03 -14.68
C ASP A 65 -19.13 21.87 -13.68
N VAL A 66 -19.82 22.05 -12.54
CA VAL A 66 -19.96 21.00 -11.53
C VAL A 66 -20.75 19.81 -12.11
N ASN A 67 -20.14 18.63 -12.09
CA ASN A 67 -20.85 17.39 -12.44
C ASN A 67 -21.54 16.82 -11.20
N ASP A 68 -22.81 17.20 -11.00
CA ASP A 68 -23.63 16.77 -9.86
C ASP A 68 -24.51 15.53 -10.15
N GLY A 69 -24.31 14.88 -11.30
CA GLY A 69 -25.10 13.74 -11.78
C GLY A 69 -24.94 12.42 -11.01
N GLY A 70 -24.27 12.42 -9.84
CA GLY A 70 -24.10 11.25 -8.97
C GLY A 70 -22.90 10.35 -9.28
N ASN A 71 -22.44 10.30 -10.54
CA ASN A 71 -21.24 9.54 -10.91
C ASN A 71 -19.97 10.18 -10.35
N TYR A 72 -19.05 9.37 -9.83
CA TYR A 72 -17.80 9.84 -9.19
C TYR A 72 -17.99 10.77 -7.98
N GLN A 73 -19.18 10.80 -7.37
CA GLN A 73 -19.38 11.51 -6.10
C GLN A 73 -18.84 10.71 -4.93
N HIS A 74 -18.04 11.36 -4.09
CA HIS A 74 -17.48 10.75 -2.88
C HIS A 74 -18.46 10.93 -1.72
N SER A 75 -18.48 9.96 -0.79
CA SER A 75 -19.26 10.10 0.44
C SER A 75 -18.74 11.28 1.26
N GLY A 76 -19.65 12.14 1.73
CA GLY A 76 -19.28 13.21 2.66
C GLY A 76 -18.77 12.67 4.00
N PHE A 77 -17.95 13.45 4.71
CA PHE A 77 -17.30 13.03 5.96
C PHE A 77 -18.29 12.58 7.04
N ASP A 78 -19.46 13.22 7.18
CA ASP A 78 -20.46 12.79 8.17
C ASP A 78 -20.95 11.36 7.92
N ILE A 79 -21.21 11.01 6.65
CA ILE A 79 -21.62 9.66 6.27
C ILE A 79 -20.48 8.68 6.52
N PHE A 80 -19.25 9.02 6.11
CA PHE A 80 -18.08 8.18 6.35
C PHE A 80 -17.91 7.85 7.83
N PHE A 81 -17.91 8.85 8.72
CA PHE A 81 -17.72 8.63 10.15
C PHE A 81 -18.92 7.97 10.83
N ALA A 82 -20.16 8.25 10.39
CA ALA A 82 -21.36 7.66 10.99
C ALA A 82 -21.71 6.25 10.45
N SER A 83 -21.14 5.84 9.31
CA SER A 83 -21.43 4.55 8.66
C SER A 83 -20.90 3.33 9.42
N GLY A 84 -19.97 3.53 10.36
CA GLY A 84 -19.26 2.46 11.04
C GLY A 84 -18.01 1.95 10.30
N LEU A 85 -17.69 2.47 9.11
CA LEU A 85 -16.50 2.09 8.33
C LEU A 85 -15.19 2.28 9.11
N THR A 86 -15.12 3.33 9.93
CA THR A 86 -13.93 3.59 10.77
C THR A 86 -13.76 2.58 11.89
N ASN A 87 -14.77 1.75 12.18
CA ASN A 87 -14.78 0.82 13.30
C ASN A 87 -14.43 1.52 14.63
N ASN A 88 -14.90 2.75 14.83
CA ASN A 88 -14.58 3.60 15.99
C ASN A 88 -13.07 3.85 16.18
N LEU A 89 -12.27 3.74 15.13
CA LEU A 89 -10.86 4.12 15.12
C LEU A 89 -10.69 5.51 14.47
N PRO A 90 -9.65 6.27 14.83
CA PRO A 90 -9.28 7.47 14.09
C PRO A 90 -9.00 7.15 12.62
N ALA A 91 -9.47 7.99 11.71
CA ALA A 91 -9.24 7.83 10.28
C ALA A 91 -8.00 8.60 9.82
N MET A 92 -7.30 8.05 8.82
CA MET A 92 -6.40 8.85 7.98
C MET A 92 -7.26 9.67 7.02
N ILE A 93 -7.03 10.98 6.96
CA ILE A 93 -7.83 11.91 6.16
C ILE A 93 -6.96 12.46 5.03
N PRO A 94 -7.30 12.20 3.77
CA PRO A 94 -6.58 12.79 2.63
C PRO A 94 -6.97 14.26 2.46
N VAL A 95 -6.00 15.08 2.04
CA VAL A 95 -6.23 16.47 1.61
C VAL A 95 -5.58 16.70 0.24
N THR A 96 -6.24 17.46 -0.62
CA THR A 96 -5.74 17.74 -1.96
C THR A 96 -4.62 18.76 -1.93
N MET A 97 -3.50 18.48 -2.62
CA MET A 97 -2.39 19.42 -2.80
C MET A 97 -2.36 20.01 -4.20
N LEU A 98 -2.22 19.17 -5.23
CA LEU A 98 -2.02 19.64 -6.61
C LEU A 98 -3.28 20.28 -7.23
N TYR A 99 -4.46 19.92 -6.73
CA TYR A 99 -5.76 20.35 -7.28
C TYR A 99 -6.63 21.08 -6.24
N GLY A 100 -6.03 21.64 -5.20
CA GLY A 100 -6.73 22.33 -4.11
C GLY A 100 -5.95 23.53 -3.59
N THR A 101 -6.46 24.16 -2.53
CA THR A 101 -5.77 25.25 -1.82
C THR A 101 -5.43 24.83 -0.38
N PRO A 102 -4.40 25.43 0.24
CA PRO A 102 -4.14 25.23 1.67
C PRO A 102 -5.37 25.61 2.54
N GLU A 103 -6.12 26.63 2.13
CA GLU A 103 -7.33 27.11 2.81
C GLU A 103 -8.46 26.09 2.76
N ASP A 104 -8.69 25.43 1.62
CA ASP A 104 -9.69 24.37 1.49
C ASP A 104 -9.36 23.19 2.39
N SER A 105 -8.09 22.79 2.42
CA SER A 105 -7.59 21.71 3.28
C SER A 105 -7.72 22.08 4.76
N ALA A 106 -7.39 23.32 5.13
CA ALA A 106 -7.58 23.82 6.50
C ALA A 106 -9.07 23.86 6.89
N ALA A 107 -9.95 24.29 5.97
CA ALA A 107 -11.39 24.30 6.19
C ALA A 107 -11.97 22.88 6.35
N GLN A 108 -11.49 21.93 5.55
CA GLN A 108 -11.83 20.50 5.67
C GLN A 108 -11.47 19.96 7.05
N ILE A 109 -10.24 20.19 7.52
CA ILE A 109 -9.81 19.69 8.84
C ILE A 109 -10.56 20.39 9.98
N ALA A 110 -10.73 21.71 9.90
CA ALA A 110 -11.52 22.45 10.88
C ALA A 110 -12.98 21.96 10.95
N TYR A 111 -13.57 21.57 9.81
CA TYR A 111 -14.89 20.95 9.79
C TYR A 111 -14.90 19.62 10.55
N ILE A 112 -13.98 18.71 10.24
CA ILE A 112 -13.90 17.37 10.86
C ILE A 112 -13.70 17.48 12.38
N GLU A 113 -12.81 18.37 12.84
CA GLU A 113 -12.59 18.61 14.27
C GLU A 113 -13.83 19.21 14.96
N LYS A 114 -14.49 20.18 14.32
CA LYS A 114 -15.72 20.79 14.86
C LYS A 114 -16.86 19.77 14.99
N ARG A 115 -16.89 18.75 14.14
CA ARG A 115 -17.84 17.63 14.24
C ARG A 115 -17.47 16.62 15.33
N GLY A 116 -16.26 16.73 15.91
CA GLY A 116 -15.75 15.81 16.92
C GLY A 116 -15.30 14.47 16.36
N TYR A 117 -15.00 14.40 15.07
CA TYR A 117 -14.57 13.17 14.41
C TYR A 117 -13.08 12.91 14.65
N PRO A 118 -12.68 11.66 14.98
CA PRO A 118 -11.30 11.35 15.33
C PRO A 118 -10.41 11.27 14.08
N ILE A 119 -9.36 12.10 14.07
CA ILE A 119 -8.31 12.11 13.04
C ILE A 119 -7.08 11.39 13.58
N GLY A 120 -6.57 10.43 12.81
CA GLY A 120 -5.31 9.73 13.11
C GLY A 120 -4.11 10.38 12.44
N TYR A 121 -4.25 10.67 11.15
CA TYR A 121 -3.22 11.20 10.26
C TYR A 121 -3.86 12.08 9.18
N ILE A 122 -3.09 13.04 8.66
CA ILE A 122 -3.44 13.79 7.45
C ILE A 122 -2.50 13.36 6.34
N GLU A 123 -3.06 12.72 5.31
CA GLU A 123 -2.34 12.34 4.11
C GLU A 123 -2.40 13.50 3.12
N MET A 124 -1.26 14.03 2.69
CA MET A 124 -1.22 15.24 1.87
C MET A 124 -0.88 14.89 0.42
N GLY A 125 -1.81 15.19 -0.49
CA GLY A 125 -1.67 14.95 -1.92
C GLY A 125 -2.16 13.57 -2.35
N GLU A 126 -1.68 13.13 -3.52
CA GLU A 126 -1.91 11.80 -4.10
C GLU A 126 -0.94 11.64 -5.27
N GLU A 127 -0.26 10.51 -5.39
CA GLU A 127 0.57 10.05 -6.52
C GLU A 127 1.32 11.18 -7.26
N PRO A 128 2.21 11.94 -6.59
CA PRO A 128 2.91 13.03 -7.24
C PRO A 128 3.91 12.56 -8.31
N ASP A 129 4.35 11.31 -8.23
CA ASP A 129 5.22 10.64 -9.20
C ASP A 129 4.48 10.31 -10.50
N GLY A 130 3.26 9.78 -10.43
CA GLY A 130 2.38 9.57 -11.59
C GLY A 130 1.95 10.87 -12.25
N LYS A 131 1.87 11.95 -11.46
CA LYS A 131 1.62 13.33 -11.94
C LYS A 131 2.90 14.04 -12.40
N HIS A 132 4.04 13.36 -12.36
CA HIS A 132 5.35 13.85 -12.80
C HIS A 132 5.78 15.17 -12.12
N ALA A 133 5.37 15.38 -10.87
CA ALA A 133 5.77 16.53 -10.09
C ALA A 133 7.26 16.43 -9.74
N MET A 134 7.99 17.55 -9.85
CA MET A 134 9.37 17.59 -9.37
C MET A 134 9.41 17.64 -7.84
N PRO A 135 10.41 16.98 -7.20
CA PRO A 135 10.47 16.87 -5.73
C PRO A 135 10.46 18.21 -5.00
N GLU A 136 11.18 19.20 -5.53
CA GLU A 136 11.30 20.52 -4.90
C GLU A 136 10.01 21.33 -5.01
N ASP A 137 9.30 21.24 -6.13
CA ASP A 137 8.01 21.91 -6.33
C ASP A 137 6.95 21.31 -5.40
N TYR A 138 6.91 19.98 -5.31
CA TYR A 138 6.00 19.29 -4.39
C TYR A 138 6.35 19.57 -2.93
N ALA A 139 7.63 19.61 -2.56
CA ALA A 139 8.07 19.99 -1.22
C ALA A 139 7.69 21.44 -0.87
N ALA A 140 7.78 22.37 -1.82
CA ALA A 140 7.33 23.75 -1.62
C ALA A 140 5.82 23.82 -1.31
N LEU A 141 5.00 23.03 -2.02
CA LEU A 141 3.57 22.89 -1.69
C LEU A 141 3.37 22.24 -0.32
N TYR A 142 4.11 21.16 -0.02
CA TYR A 142 4.02 20.44 1.25
C TYR A 142 4.19 21.38 2.44
N LEU A 143 5.19 22.28 2.39
CA LEU A 143 5.44 23.26 3.46
C LEU A 143 4.33 24.31 3.60
N GLN A 144 3.67 24.69 2.50
CA GLN A 144 2.51 25.60 2.53
C GLN A 144 1.32 24.93 3.20
N TRP A 145 1.02 23.68 2.83
CA TRP A 145 -0.03 22.88 3.46
C TRP A 145 0.24 22.65 4.93
N ALA A 146 1.47 22.26 5.29
CA ALA A 146 1.84 22.08 6.69
C ALA A 146 1.62 23.34 7.52
N THR A 147 2.00 24.50 6.97
CA THR A 147 1.79 25.79 7.62
C THR A 147 0.30 26.12 7.79
N ALA A 148 -0.56 25.82 6.82
CA ALA A 148 -1.99 26.07 6.91
C ALA A 148 -2.69 25.11 7.89
N LEU A 149 -2.38 23.82 7.81
CA LEU A 149 -2.99 22.78 8.66
C LEU A 149 -2.58 22.93 10.12
N HIS A 150 -1.30 23.21 10.41
CA HIS A 150 -0.86 23.43 11.79
C HIS A 150 -1.38 24.74 12.41
N LYS A 151 -1.88 25.70 11.62
CA LYS A 151 -2.66 26.83 12.16
C LYS A 151 -4.03 26.41 12.67
N VAL A 152 -4.61 25.33 12.11
CA VAL A 152 -5.86 24.74 12.58
C VAL A 152 -5.60 23.95 13.86
N ASP A 153 -4.71 22.95 13.79
CA ASP A 153 -4.24 22.21 14.96
C ASP A 153 -2.74 21.87 14.82
N PRO A 154 -1.86 22.39 15.71
CA PRO A 154 -0.43 22.09 15.67
C PRO A 154 -0.07 20.64 16.02
N LYS A 155 -1.03 19.80 16.44
CA LYS A 155 -0.80 18.38 16.77
C LYS A 155 -1.04 17.44 15.60
N LEU A 156 -1.54 17.94 14.46
CA LEU A 156 -1.81 17.11 13.29
C LEU A 156 -0.53 16.42 12.82
N LYS A 157 -0.64 15.11 12.57
CA LYS A 157 0.42 14.30 11.97
C LYS A 157 0.25 14.33 10.47
N LEU A 158 1.08 15.11 9.81
CA LEU A 158 1.05 15.30 8.37
C LEU A 158 2.02 14.32 7.69
N GLY A 159 1.65 13.80 6.53
CA GLY A 159 2.49 12.83 5.83
C GLY A 159 2.14 12.70 4.37
N GLY A 160 2.76 11.71 3.75
CA GLY A 160 3.02 11.65 2.32
C GLY A 160 4.52 11.91 2.06
N PRO A 161 4.96 12.16 0.83
CA PRO A 161 4.18 12.04 -0.40
C PRO A 161 3.66 10.63 -0.57
N ILE A 162 2.46 10.49 -1.13
CA ILE A 162 1.81 9.19 -1.39
C ILE A 162 2.21 8.77 -2.79
N PHE A 163 3.13 7.84 -2.95
CA PHE A 163 3.57 7.41 -4.29
C PHE A 163 2.71 6.30 -4.86
N GLU A 164 2.64 6.24 -6.19
CA GLU A 164 2.15 5.07 -6.91
C GLU A 164 2.89 3.80 -6.45
N GLY A 165 2.30 2.64 -6.73
CA GLY A 165 2.92 1.35 -6.41
C GLY A 165 4.23 1.12 -7.17
N VAL A 166 5.37 1.37 -6.52
CA VAL A 166 6.73 1.19 -7.09
C VAL A 166 7.56 0.16 -6.33
N ASN A 167 8.43 -0.53 -7.06
CA ASN A 167 9.33 -1.55 -6.52
C ASN A 167 10.79 -1.06 -6.37
N GLU A 168 11.09 0.18 -6.76
CA GLU A 168 12.42 0.79 -6.75
C GLU A 168 12.31 2.31 -6.57
N ASP A 169 13.46 2.99 -6.38
CA ASP A 169 13.53 4.45 -6.27
C ASP A 169 12.88 5.13 -7.47
N ILE A 170 12.13 6.19 -7.20
CA ILE A 170 11.50 7.03 -8.21
C ILE A 170 12.55 7.99 -8.74
N ARG A 171 12.91 7.81 -10.02
CA ARG A 171 13.94 8.64 -10.66
C ARG A 171 13.32 9.74 -11.51
N VAL A 172 13.72 10.98 -11.21
CA VAL A 172 13.40 12.17 -11.98
C VAL A 172 14.62 12.74 -12.70
N TRP A 173 14.39 13.74 -13.57
CA TRP A 173 15.45 14.49 -14.22
C TRP A 173 16.46 15.02 -13.19
N PRO A 174 17.78 14.90 -13.47
CA PRO A 174 18.80 15.31 -12.53
C PRO A 174 18.70 16.80 -12.18
N ASP A 175 18.90 17.13 -10.90
CA ASP A 175 19.09 18.52 -10.49
C ASP A 175 20.47 19.06 -10.92
N SER A 176 20.80 20.29 -10.48
CA SER A 176 22.08 20.92 -10.77
C SER A 176 23.30 20.17 -10.19
N GLN A 177 23.09 19.22 -9.27
CA GLN A 177 24.11 18.37 -8.67
C GLN A 177 24.12 16.96 -9.29
N GLY A 178 23.25 16.68 -10.26
CA GLY A 178 23.14 15.37 -10.90
C GLY A 178 22.29 14.36 -10.13
N ARG A 179 21.57 14.76 -9.09
CA ARG A 179 20.77 13.85 -8.23
C ARG A 179 19.43 13.52 -8.89
N THR A 180 19.07 12.24 -8.89
CA THR A 180 17.86 11.73 -9.57
C THR A 180 16.79 11.17 -8.64
N SER A 181 17.10 10.81 -7.38
CA SER A 181 16.09 10.28 -6.45
C SER A 181 15.05 11.34 -6.12
N TRP A 182 13.78 11.00 -6.29
CA TRP A 182 12.67 11.87 -5.96
C TRP A 182 12.60 12.06 -4.44
N MET A 183 12.53 10.96 -3.68
CA MET A 183 12.38 10.99 -2.22
C MET A 183 13.57 11.68 -1.55
N GLY A 184 14.80 11.38 -2.01
CA GLY A 184 16.00 12.01 -1.48
C GLY A 184 16.00 13.53 -1.65
N ARG A 185 15.58 14.02 -2.81
CA ARG A 185 15.50 15.47 -3.07
C ARG A 185 14.38 16.15 -2.29
N PHE A 186 13.24 15.49 -2.13
CA PHE A 186 12.14 15.98 -1.29
C PHE A 186 12.57 16.12 0.18
N VAL A 187 13.17 15.07 0.75
CA VAL A 187 13.65 15.09 2.15
C VAL A 187 14.72 16.16 2.35
N ASP A 188 15.67 16.29 1.43
CA ASP A 188 16.71 17.31 1.50
C ASP A 188 16.13 18.73 1.41
N TYR A 189 15.08 18.94 0.61
CA TYR A 189 14.36 20.21 0.58
C TYR A 189 13.76 20.54 1.95
N LEU A 190 13.06 19.61 2.61
CA LEU A 190 12.50 19.84 3.95
C LEU A 190 13.61 20.14 4.98
N LYS A 191 14.74 19.43 4.91
CA LYS A 191 15.92 19.69 5.77
C LYS A 191 16.49 21.08 5.56
N ALA A 192 16.68 21.49 4.31
CA ALA A 192 17.23 22.80 3.96
C ALA A 192 16.36 23.96 4.48
N HIS A 193 15.06 23.74 4.63
CA HIS A 193 14.11 24.71 5.18
C HIS A 193 13.91 24.58 6.70
N GLY A 194 14.57 23.62 7.37
CA GLY A 194 14.42 23.38 8.81
C GLY A 194 13.04 22.84 9.20
N ARG A 195 12.34 22.18 8.27
CA ARG A 195 10.95 21.75 8.39
C ARG A 195 10.76 20.23 8.21
N LEU A 196 11.83 19.44 8.34
CA LEU A 196 11.75 17.98 8.29
C LEU A 196 10.76 17.40 9.33
N SER A 197 10.57 18.09 10.47
CA SER A 197 9.62 17.69 11.50
C SER A 197 8.15 17.71 11.06
N ASP A 198 7.83 18.37 9.96
CA ASP A 198 6.47 18.36 9.41
C ASP A 198 6.13 17.01 8.77
N LEU A 199 7.16 16.24 8.37
CA LEU A 199 7.03 14.89 7.83
C LEU A 199 6.84 13.88 8.97
N ALA A 200 5.61 13.74 9.44
CA ALA A 200 5.27 12.84 10.54
C ALA A 200 5.14 11.37 10.11
N PHE A 201 4.98 11.10 8.82
CA PHE A 201 5.02 9.77 8.19
C PHE A 201 5.20 9.89 6.67
N VAL A 202 5.65 8.81 6.03
CA VAL A 202 5.59 8.61 4.57
C VAL A 202 4.59 7.49 4.31
N SER A 203 3.71 7.70 3.33
CA SER A 203 2.82 6.66 2.81
C SER A 203 3.14 6.34 1.35
N PHE A 204 2.77 5.16 0.90
CA PHE A 204 2.96 4.72 -0.47
C PHE A 204 1.99 3.57 -0.77
N GLU A 205 1.75 3.35 -2.05
CA GLU A 205 0.97 2.22 -2.51
C GLU A 205 1.86 1.01 -2.77
N HIS A 206 1.27 -0.18 -2.80
CA HIS A 206 2.00 -1.41 -3.16
C HIS A 206 1.25 -2.25 -4.18
N TYR A 207 1.70 -2.16 -5.43
CA TYR A 207 1.20 -2.87 -6.60
C TYR A 207 2.33 -3.60 -7.33
N PRO A 208 2.87 -4.69 -6.75
CA PRO A 208 4.19 -5.21 -7.09
C PRO A 208 4.26 -5.92 -8.45
N PHE A 209 3.13 -6.32 -9.03
CA PHE A 209 3.10 -7.14 -10.24
C PHE A 209 2.43 -6.45 -11.42
N GLU A 210 2.96 -6.74 -12.61
CA GLU A 210 2.35 -6.33 -13.87
C GLU A 210 1.06 -7.13 -14.11
N PRO A 211 -0.10 -6.48 -14.29
CA PRO A 211 -1.35 -7.14 -14.63
C PRO A 211 -1.19 -8.08 -15.82
N CYS A 212 -1.99 -9.15 -15.87
CA CYS A 212 -2.00 -10.10 -16.99
C CYS A 212 -0.76 -10.99 -17.17
N THR A 213 0.32 -10.74 -16.42
CA THR A 213 1.56 -11.54 -16.48
C THR A 213 1.83 -12.33 -15.19
N ILE A 214 0.96 -12.17 -14.19
CA ILE A 214 1.07 -12.84 -12.89
C ILE A 214 1.05 -14.35 -13.08
N THR A 215 2.07 -15.02 -12.53
CA THR A 215 2.17 -16.47 -12.47
C THR A 215 2.43 -16.88 -11.02
N TRP A 216 2.24 -18.16 -10.69
CA TRP A 216 2.51 -18.63 -9.34
C TRP A 216 3.92 -18.27 -8.83
N LYS A 217 4.92 -18.28 -9.71
CA LYS A 217 6.31 -17.91 -9.38
C LYS A 217 6.48 -16.46 -8.92
N THR A 218 5.61 -15.53 -9.32
CA THR A 218 5.75 -14.12 -8.88
C THR A 218 5.47 -13.97 -7.39
N LEU A 219 4.65 -14.85 -6.80
CA LEU A 219 4.36 -14.89 -5.36
C LEU A 219 5.64 -14.98 -4.50
N TYR A 220 6.65 -15.72 -4.98
CA TYR A 220 7.90 -15.93 -4.22
C TYR A 220 8.74 -14.68 -4.06
N LYS A 221 8.50 -13.64 -4.87
CA LYS A 221 9.25 -12.38 -4.86
C LYS A 221 8.70 -11.35 -3.87
N GLU A 222 7.44 -11.52 -3.45
CA GLU A 222 6.73 -10.50 -2.67
C GLU A 222 7.49 -10.05 -1.41
N PRO A 223 7.96 -10.96 -0.52
CA PRO A 223 8.65 -10.52 0.68
C PRO A 223 9.93 -9.73 0.43
N GLN A 224 10.62 -10.00 -0.69
CA GLN A 224 11.83 -9.28 -1.08
C GLN A 224 11.46 -7.90 -1.63
N LEU A 225 10.42 -7.79 -2.47
CA LEU A 225 9.96 -6.52 -3.02
C LEU A 225 9.53 -5.56 -1.91
N MET A 226 8.69 -6.03 -0.99
CA MET A 226 8.20 -5.22 0.12
C MET A 226 9.34 -4.74 1.05
N LYS A 227 10.25 -5.64 1.44
CA LYS A 227 11.39 -5.24 2.27
C LYS A 227 12.37 -4.32 1.52
N HIS A 228 12.54 -4.54 0.21
CA HIS A 228 13.41 -3.73 -0.62
C HIS A 228 12.91 -2.29 -0.68
N ILE A 229 11.62 -2.06 -0.97
CA ILE A 229 11.10 -0.70 -1.10
C ILE A 229 11.16 0.07 0.23
N LEU A 230 10.89 -0.60 1.35
CA LEU A 230 11.09 0.00 2.68
C LEU A 230 12.54 0.44 2.90
N GLN A 231 13.51 -0.36 2.46
CA GLN A 231 14.94 -0.02 2.54
C GLN A 231 15.30 1.13 1.60
N VAL A 232 14.77 1.15 0.38
CA VAL A 232 14.98 2.25 -0.59
C VAL A 232 14.57 3.58 0.03
N TRP A 233 13.40 3.67 0.67
CA TRP A 233 12.98 4.92 1.33
C TRP A 233 13.91 5.35 2.47
N ARG A 234 14.52 4.40 3.19
CA ARG A 234 15.54 4.73 4.20
C ARG A 234 16.84 5.21 3.55
N ASP A 235 17.26 4.55 2.47
CA ASP A 235 18.47 4.90 1.71
C ASP A 235 18.34 6.27 1.05
N ASP A 236 17.12 6.64 0.63
CA ASP A 236 16.76 7.97 0.14
C ASP A 236 16.60 9.00 1.27
N GLY A 237 16.94 8.65 2.50
CA GLY A 237 17.14 9.61 3.58
C GLY A 237 15.91 9.88 4.45
N VAL A 238 14.81 9.13 4.30
CA VAL A 238 13.69 9.17 5.24
C VAL A 238 14.18 8.71 6.63
N PRO A 239 14.09 9.55 7.67
CA PRO A 239 14.62 9.20 9.00
C PRO A 239 13.98 7.93 9.56
N LYS A 240 14.75 7.14 10.30
CA LYS A 240 14.34 5.82 10.80
C LYS A 240 13.08 5.89 11.69
N GLU A 241 12.91 6.99 12.41
CA GLU A 241 11.79 7.27 13.29
C GLU A 241 10.52 7.73 12.55
N VAL A 242 10.63 8.17 11.29
CA VAL A 242 9.48 8.51 10.46
C VAL A 242 8.81 7.21 10.03
N PRO A 243 7.55 6.96 10.42
CA PRO A 243 6.78 5.79 10.01
C PRO A 243 6.68 5.67 8.48
N LEU A 244 6.83 4.44 7.99
CA LEU A 244 6.49 4.08 6.60
C LEU A 244 5.15 3.33 6.64
N MET A 245 4.21 3.74 5.79
CA MET A 245 2.85 3.21 5.77
C MET A 245 2.45 2.76 4.37
N VAL A 246 1.85 1.58 4.26
CA VAL A 246 1.14 1.19 3.03
C VAL A 246 -0.31 1.66 3.19
N THR A 247 -0.76 2.59 2.36
CA THR A 247 -2.11 3.18 2.45
C THR A 247 -3.03 2.73 1.31
N GLU A 248 -2.47 2.20 0.24
CA GLU A 248 -3.17 1.48 -0.82
C GLU A 248 -2.39 0.24 -1.25
N ASN A 249 -3.05 -0.86 -1.59
CA ASN A 249 -2.37 -2.02 -2.15
C ASN A 249 -3.32 -3.02 -2.79
N HIS A 250 -2.77 -3.75 -3.75
CA HIS A 250 -3.26 -5.03 -4.20
C HIS A 250 -2.16 -5.72 -5.02
N LEU A 251 -2.43 -6.90 -5.59
CA LEU A 251 -1.48 -7.62 -6.45
C LEU A 251 -0.87 -6.77 -7.58
N ALA A 252 -1.65 -5.87 -8.17
CA ALA A 252 -1.33 -5.11 -9.37
C ALA A 252 -2.20 -3.86 -9.47
N ALA A 253 -1.76 -2.84 -10.21
CA ALA A 253 -2.50 -1.57 -10.39
C ALA A 253 -3.73 -1.70 -11.32
N SER A 254 -4.03 -2.89 -11.83
CA SER A 254 -5.25 -3.18 -12.59
C SER A 254 -5.83 -4.53 -12.23
N LEU A 255 -7.16 -4.62 -12.30
CA LEU A 255 -7.90 -5.82 -11.93
C LEU A 255 -7.40 -7.02 -12.74
N THR A 256 -7.08 -8.10 -12.04
CA THR A 256 -6.60 -9.32 -12.68
C THR A 256 -7.08 -10.56 -11.93
N GLY A 257 -7.32 -11.64 -12.67
CA GLY A 257 -7.86 -12.91 -12.17
C GLY A 257 -7.34 -13.36 -10.80
N PRO A 258 -6.01 -13.40 -10.57
CA PRO A 258 -5.43 -13.81 -9.30
C PRO A 258 -5.91 -13.06 -8.06
N MET A 259 -6.46 -11.84 -8.20
CA MET A 259 -6.91 -10.99 -7.09
C MET A 259 -8.01 -11.60 -6.23
N THR A 260 -8.76 -12.56 -6.77
CA THR A 260 -9.83 -13.24 -6.03
C THR A 260 -9.48 -14.67 -5.62
N THR A 261 -8.47 -15.29 -6.26
CA THR A 261 -8.10 -16.69 -6.01
C THR A 261 -7.26 -16.85 -4.75
N ILE A 262 -6.95 -18.09 -4.34
CA ILE A 262 -6.08 -18.34 -3.19
C ILE A 262 -4.71 -17.63 -3.28
N PHE A 263 -4.24 -17.32 -4.49
CA PHE A 263 -3.02 -16.53 -4.71
C PHE A 263 -3.05 -15.20 -3.93
N ALA A 264 -4.16 -14.46 -3.97
CA ALA A 264 -4.28 -13.17 -3.29
C ALA A 264 -4.24 -13.31 -1.75
N ALA A 265 -4.82 -14.38 -1.20
CA ALA A 265 -4.74 -14.67 0.23
C ALA A 265 -3.29 -14.95 0.68
N LEU A 266 -2.55 -15.74 -0.09
CA LEU A 266 -1.14 -16.02 0.20
C LEU A 266 -0.30 -14.76 0.07
N TRP A 267 -0.51 -13.99 -0.99
CA TRP A 267 0.18 -12.72 -1.21
C TRP A 267 -0.10 -11.72 -0.08
N LEU A 268 -1.36 -11.55 0.32
CA LEU A 268 -1.72 -10.57 1.36
C LEU A 268 -1.07 -10.94 2.71
N ALA A 269 -1.07 -12.22 3.07
CA ALA A 269 -0.40 -12.70 4.27
C ALA A 269 1.12 -12.43 4.21
N ASP A 270 1.75 -12.70 3.07
CA ASP A 270 3.18 -12.45 2.88
C ASP A 270 3.55 -10.97 2.84
N ASN A 271 2.75 -10.17 2.14
CA ASN A 271 2.91 -8.73 2.03
C ASN A 271 2.85 -8.10 3.43
N ILE A 272 1.77 -8.33 4.18
CA ILE A 272 1.63 -7.77 5.53
C ILE A 272 2.72 -8.31 6.48
N GLY A 273 3.00 -9.62 6.43
CA GLY A 273 4.05 -10.23 7.23
C GLY A 273 5.42 -9.60 6.99
N SER A 274 5.81 -9.49 5.72
CA SER A 274 7.10 -8.95 5.31
C SER A 274 7.21 -7.44 5.49
N PHE A 275 6.10 -6.70 5.36
CA PHE A 275 6.03 -5.27 5.64
C PHE A 275 6.37 -4.98 7.10
N PHE A 276 5.71 -5.64 8.05
CA PHE A 276 6.01 -5.44 9.48
C PHE A 276 7.39 -5.96 9.86
N GLU A 277 7.84 -7.08 9.28
CA GLU A 277 9.20 -7.58 9.50
C GLU A 277 10.27 -6.61 8.97
N GLY A 278 9.97 -5.93 7.85
CA GLY A 278 10.82 -4.90 7.23
C GLY A 278 10.82 -3.55 7.97
N GLY A 279 10.03 -3.40 9.03
CA GLY A 279 9.96 -2.16 9.82
C GLY A 279 8.88 -1.17 9.37
N GLY A 280 7.92 -1.64 8.56
CA GLY A 280 6.68 -0.91 8.27
C GLY A 280 5.87 -0.62 9.54
N SER A 281 5.11 0.49 9.53
CA SER A 281 4.45 1.02 10.74
C SER A 281 2.92 0.91 10.73
N ALA A 282 2.28 1.06 9.57
CA ALA A 282 0.84 0.89 9.40
C ALA A 282 0.53 0.34 7.99
N PHE A 283 -0.44 -0.57 7.91
CA PHE A 283 -0.84 -1.20 6.66
C PHE A 283 -2.37 -1.12 6.53
N TYR A 284 -2.84 -0.50 5.45
CA TYR A 284 -4.25 -0.37 5.12
C TYR A 284 -4.51 -1.15 3.83
N HIS A 285 -5.30 -2.22 3.92
CA HIS A 285 -5.68 -3.03 2.74
C HIS A 285 -6.93 -2.45 2.08
N SER A 286 -6.82 -2.12 0.80
CA SER A 286 -7.85 -1.54 -0.05
C SER A 286 -8.16 -2.44 -1.25
N PRO A 287 -9.30 -2.24 -1.94
CA PRO A 287 -10.45 -1.44 -1.54
C PRO A 287 -11.35 -2.13 -0.51
N ILE A 288 -12.03 -1.33 0.32
CA ILE A 288 -12.96 -1.82 1.34
C ILE A 288 -14.41 -1.89 0.84
N GLN A 289 -14.72 -1.22 -0.27
CA GLN A 289 -16.06 -1.17 -0.86
C GLN A 289 -16.35 -2.52 -1.52
N PRO A 290 -17.54 -3.13 -1.29
CA PRO A 290 -17.98 -4.28 -2.07
C PRO A 290 -18.01 -3.96 -3.56
N GLN A 291 -17.56 -4.89 -4.40
CA GLN A 291 -17.56 -4.72 -5.85
C GLN A 291 -18.02 -5.99 -6.56
N GLY A 292 -18.68 -5.83 -7.70
CA GLY A 292 -19.04 -6.93 -8.59
C GLY A 292 -17.83 -7.55 -9.28
N VAL A 293 -18.04 -8.72 -9.88
CA VAL A 293 -17.02 -9.38 -10.70
C VAL A 293 -16.92 -8.76 -12.09
N GLN A 294 -15.71 -8.68 -12.63
CA GLN A 294 -15.45 -8.15 -13.96
C GLN A 294 -14.53 -9.09 -14.73
N ASN A 295 -14.67 -9.10 -16.06
CA ASN A 295 -13.81 -9.87 -16.94
C ASN A 295 -12.41 -9.25 -17.00
N THR A 296 -11.36 -10.06 -16.87
CA THR A 296 -9.97 -9.63 -16.99
C THR A 296 -9.17 -10.58 -17.88
N CYS A 297 -7.93 -10.20 -18.17
CA CYS A 297 -6.99 -11.02 -18.93
C CYS A 297 -6.62 -12.38 -18.30
N LEU A 298 -6.77 -12.55 -16.98
CA LEU A 298 -6.45 -13.80 -16.27
C LEU A 298 -7.67 -14.43 -15.59
N GLY A 299 -8.87 -14.09 -16.08
CA GLY A 299 -10.13 -14.60 -15.55
C GLY A 299 -10.98 -13.55 -14.83
N TRP A 300 -12.19 -13.93 -14.47
CA TRP A 300 -13.10 -13.04 -13.77
C TRP A 300 -12.66 -12.84 -12.32
N ALA A 301 -12.68 -11.60 -11.85
CA ALA A 301 -12.23 -11.22 -10.52
C ALA A 301 -13.02 -10.02 -9.98
N SER A 302 -12.90 -9.78 -8.68
CA SER A 302 -13.28 -8.55 -8.01
C SER A 302 -12.06 -7.94 -7.33
N TRP A 303 -12.01 -6.61 -7.27
CA TRP A 303 -11.01 -5.88 -6.49
C TRP A 303 -11.21 -6.04 -4.99
N SER A 304 -12.43 -6.33 -4.57
CA SER A 304 -12.85 -6.20 -3.19
C SER A 304 -12.66 -7.50 -2.40
N ASN A 305 -12.62 -7.36 -1.07
CA ASN A 305 -12.83 -8.44 -0.11
C ASN A 305 -14.21 -9.12 -0.26
N PHE A 306 -15.14 -8.47 -0.95
CA PHE A 306 -16.53 -8.92 -1.12
C PHE A 306 -16.93 -8.92 -2.59
N VAL A 307 -17.73 -9.91 -2.99
CA VAL A 307 -18.48 -9.85 -4.24
C VAL A 307 -19.84 -9.24 -3.96
N SER A 308 -20.24 -8.23 -4.74
CA SER A 308 -21.58 -7.61 -4.63
C SER A 308 -22.38 -7.62 -5.93
N ASP A 309 -23.69 -7.43 -5.81
CA ASP A 309 -24.54 -7.05 -6.95
C ASP A 309 -24.46 -5.54 -7.25
N GLU A 310 -25.20 -5.08 -8.26
CA GLU A 310 -25.25 -3.66 -8.65
C GLU A 310 -25.80 -2.71 -7.57
N ASN A 311 -26.46 -3.26 -6.54
CA ASN A 311 -26.97 -2.50 -5.40
C ASN A 311 -26.02 -2.55 -4.20
N TYR A 312 -24.78 -3.00 -4.39
CA TYR A 312 -23.77 -3.21 -3.34
C TYR A 312 -24.18 -4.22 -2.25
N THR A 313 -25.14 -5.10 -2.53
CA THR A 313 -25.46 -6.20 -1.61
C THR A 313 -24.40 -7.27 -1.72
N ILE A 314 -23.74 -7.60 -0.60
CA ILE A 314 -22.72 -8.66 -0.55
C ILE A 314 -23.37 -10.01 -0.88
N LYS A 315 -22.80 -10.73 -1.85
CA LYS A 315 -23.21 -12.06 -2.30
C LYS A 315 -22.18 -13.16 -2.01
N GLY A 316 -20.94 -12.78 -1.72
CA GLY A 316 -19.87 -13.73 -1.41
C GLY A 316 -18.61 -13.02 -0.93
N TYR A 317 -17.64 -13.81 -0.51
CA TYR A 317 -16.35 -13.34 0.00
C TYR A 317 -15.23 -13.76 -0.96
N THR A 318 -14.21 -12.91 -1.08
CA THR A 318 -13.00 -13.23 -1.85
C THR A 318 -11.92 -13.78 -0.93
N SER A 319 -10.89 -14.43 -1.48
CA SER A 319 -9.82 -15.00 -0.64
C SER A 319 -9.13 -13.96 0.28
N PRO A 320 -8.93 -12.67 -0.12
CA PRO A 320 -8.41 -11.64 0.77
C PRO A 320 -9.25 -11.39 2.03
N TYR A 321 -10.57 -11.58 2.01
CA TYR A 321 -11.42 -11.49 3.21
C TYR A 321 -10.99 -12.50 4.28
N TYR A 322 -10.80 -13.76 3.87
CA TYR A 322 -10.38 -14.81 4.79
C TYR A 322 -8.92 -14.67 5.22
N ALA A 323 -8.04 -14.17 4.33
CA ALA A 323 -6.68 -13.81 4.73
C ALA A 323 -6.67 -12.68 5.78
N ALA A 324 -7.52 -11.65 5.63
CA ALA A 324 -7.68 -10.61 6.63
C ALA A 324 -8.17 -11.16 7.98
N HIS A 325 -9.05 -12.18 7.97
CA HIS A 325 -9.44 -12.92 9.20
C HIS A 325 -8.26 -13.65 9.83
N MET A 326 -7.49 -14.40 9.03
CA MET A 326 -6.28 -15.09 9.51
C MET A 326 -5.29 -14.12 10.16
N ILE A 327 -5.07 -12.97 9.53
CA ILE A 327 -4.14 -11.94 10.00
C ILE A 327 -4.66 -11.30 11.30
N ASN A 328 -5.89 -10.79 11.31
CA ASN A 328 -6.38 -9.94 12.41
C ASN A 328 -6.87 -10.71 13.65
N LEU A 329 -7.31 -11.96 13.49
CA LEU A 329 -7.94 -12.73 14.57
C LEU A 329 -7.08 -13.90 15.04
N GLU A 330 -6.29 -14.49 14.14
CA GLU A 330 -5.46 -15.64 14.47
C GLU A 330 -3.99 -15.26 14.70
N TRP A 331 -3.34 -14.66 13.70
CA TRP A 331 -1.93 -14.30 13.78
C TRP A 331 -1.70 -13.21 14.84
N VAL A 332 -2.23 -12.01 14.61
CA VAL A 332 -2.36 -10.98 15.64
C VAL A 332 -3.74 -11.06 16.30
N GLN A 333 -3.94 -10.25 17.33
CA GLN A 333 -5.20 -10.18 18.05
C GLN A 333 -5.76 -8.77 17.97
N HIS A 334 -6.91 -8.64 17.33
CA HIS A 334 -7.66 -7.40 17.24
C HIS A 334 -7.90 -6.78 18.64
N ARG A 335 -7.63 -5.47 18.77
CA ARG A 335 -7.85 -4.67 20.01
C ARG A 335 -7.19 -5.21 21.28
N SER A 336 -6.04 -5.86 21.17
CA SER A 336 -5.37 -6.50 22.33
C SER A 336 -4.11 -5.79 22.84
N GLY A 337 -3.67 -4.71 22.19
CA GLY A 337 -2.43 -4.00 22.55
C GLY A 337 -1.24 -4.41 21.69
N VAL A 338 -0.04 -4.27 22.26
CA VAL A 338 1.22 -4.34 21.51
C VAL A 338 1.72 -5.78 21.39
N HIS A 339 1.82 -6.25 20.15
CA HIS A 339 2.50 -7.48 19.79
C HIS A 339 4.00 -7.22 19.60
N ARG A 340 4.85 -8.18 19.95
CA ARG A 340 6.29 -8.09 19.69
C ARG A 340 6.65 -9.03 18.56
N MET A 341 7.11 -8.50 17.44
CA MET A 341 7.56 -9.30 16.32
C MET A 341 8.99 -9.79 16.52
N PHE A 342 9.26 -11.02 16.12
CA PHE A 342 10.57 -11.65 16.19
C PHE A 342 11.00 -12.13 14.79
N PRO A 343 12.29 -11.98 14.42
CA PRO A 343 12.80 -12.54 13.19
C PRO A 343 12.54 -14.04 13.11
N SER A 344 12.19 -14.52 11.92
CA SER A 344 11.99 -15.95 11.68
C SER A 344 12.45 -16.34 10.28
N SER A 345 12.71 -17.63 10.06
CA SER A 345 13.20 -18.13 8.78
C SER A 345 12.76 -19.57 8.54
N SER A 346 12.65 -19.95 7.27
CA SER A 346 12.43 -21.33 6.83
C SER A 346 13.59 -21.80 5.96
N ASP A 347 13.92 -23.08 6.07
CA ASP A 347 14.86 -23.80 5.22
C ASP A 347 14.17 -24.53 4.04
N ILE A 348 12.84 -24.44 3.94
CA ILE A 348 12.07 -25.07 2.87
C ILE A 348 12.21 -24.25 1.59
N LYS A 349 12.94 -24.79 0.63
CA LYS A 349 13.22 -24.15 -0.65
C LYS A 349 13.01 -25.11 -1.81
N ASP A 350 12.69 -24.56 -2.99
CA ASP A 350 12.76 -25.32 -4.24
C ASP A 350 14.21 -25.44 -4.75
N SER A 351 14.37 -26.12 -5.88
CA SER A 351 15.66 -26.30 -6.55
C SER A 351 16.24 -25.01 -7.16
N GLU A 352 15.42 -23.97 -7.34
CA GLU A 352 15.84 -22.64 -7.79
C GLU A 352 16.25 -21.74 -6.61
N GLY A 353 16.09 -22.22 -5.36
CA GLY A 353 16.42 -21.50 -4.14
C GLY A 353 15.31 -20.59 -3.64
N ASN A 354 14.13 -20.60 -4.27
CA ASN A 354 12.97 -19.86 -3.78
C ASN A 354 12.52 -20.47 -2.45
N VAL A 355 12.30 -19.64 -1.45
CA VAL A 355 11.70 -20.07 -0.18
C VAL A 355 10.25 -20.46 -0.46
N LEU A 356 9.81 -21.66 -0.12
CA LEU A 356 8.43 -22.11 -0.37
C LEU A 356 7.51 -21.82 0.81
N VAL A 357 8.05 -21.81 2.03
CA VAL A 357 7.29 -21.50 3.25
C VAL A 357 7.88 -20.27 3.91
N THR A 358 7.13 -19.19 4.04
CA THR A 358 7.52 -18.04 4.88
C THR A 358 6.97 -18.18 6.29
N SER A 359 7.55 -17.43 7.22
CA SER A 359 7.14 -17.41 8.61
C SER A 359 7.17 -16.00 9.15
N TYR A 360 6.20 -15.65 10.00
CA TYR A 360 6.14 -14.36 10.70
C TYR A 360 5.72 -14.59 12.15
N ALA A 361 6.66 -14.38 13.08
CA ALA A 361 6.48 -14.71 14.50
C ALA A 361 6.15 -13.48 15.34
N VAL A 362 5.11 -13.58 16.18
CA VAL A 362 4.77 -12.56 17.17
C VAL A 362 4.56 -13.17 18.55
N HIS A 363 5.02 -12.46 19.58
CA HIS A 363 4.59 -12.66 20.96
C HIS A 363 3.41 -11.73 21.24
N ARG A 364 2.26 -12.32 21.54
CA ARG A 364 0.98 -11.64 21.71
C ARG A 364 0.83 -11.06 23.14
N PRO A 365 0.01 -10.02 23.33
CA PRO A 365 -0.31 -9.48 24.65
C PRO A 365 -0.91 -10.49 25.64
N ASP A 366 -1.59 -11.52 25.12
CA ASP A 366 -2.13 -12.65 25.91
C ASP A 366 -1.05 -13.66 26.38
N GLY A 367 0.22 -13.37 26.07
CA GLY A 367 1.38 -14.18 26.42
C GLY A 367 1.53 -15.45 25.57
N ASN A 368 0.74 -15.65 24.51
CA ASN A 368 0.97 -16.71 23.53
C ASN A 368 1.98 -16.28 22.47
N TRP A 369 2.70 -17.26 21.94
CA TRP A 369 3.38 -17.10 20.67
C TRP A 369 2.41 -17.44 19.54
N SER A 370 2.47 -16.67 18.46
CA SER A 370 1.68 -16.86 17.25
C SER A 370 2.59 -16.80 16.04
N LEU A 371 2.50 -17.80 15.18
CA LEU A 371 3.34 -17.95 13.99
C LEU A 371 2.44 -18.09 12.77
N MET A 372 2.45 -17.09 11.90
CA MET A 372 1.83 -17.19 10.58
C MET A 372 2.83 -17.82 9.62
N LEU A 373 2.43 -18.93 8.99
CA LEU A 373 3.20 -19.71 8.02
C LEU A 373 2.45 -19.67 6.69
N VAL A 374 3.09 -19.18 5.63
CA VAL A 374 2.49 -19.15 4.29
C VAL A 374 3.17 -20.22 3.46
N ASN A 375 2.47 -21.33 3.20
CA ASN A 375 2.91 -22.33 2.24
C ASN A 375 2.53 -21.88 0.83
N ARG A 376 3.54 -21.42 0.11
CA ARG A 376 3.45 -20.90 -1.25
C ARG A 376 3.73 -21.97 -2.28
N ASP A 377 3.93 -23.22 -1.90
CA ASP A 377 4.00 -24.33 -2.86
C ASP A 377 2.59 -24.65 -3.35
N GLU A 378 2.34 -24.48 -4.65
CA GLU A 378 1.05 -24.74 -5.29
C GLU A 378 0.63 -26.22 -5.18
N ASN A 379 1.61 -27.11 -5.13
CA ASN A 379 1.41 -28.52 -5.41
C ASN A 379 1.66 -29.42 -4.20
N ASN A 380 2.50 -28.99 -3.26
CA ASN A 380 2.92 -29.84 -2.14
C ASN A 380 2.57 -29.26 -0.77
N ALA A 381 2.07 -30.14 0.09
CA ALA A 381 2.02 -29.89 1.51
C ALA A 381 3.43 -30.03 2.10
N HIS A 382 3.72 -29.25 3.14
CA HIS A 382 5.02 -29.28 3.82
C HIS A 382 4.84 -29.60 5.30
N THR A 383 5.63 -30.52 5.83
CA THR A 383 5.66 -30.81 7.28
C THR A 383 6.79 -30.04 7.93
N VAL A 384 6.46 -29.17 8.88
CA VAL A 384 7.42 -28.28 9.55
C VAL A 384 7.62 -28.65 11.00
N ARG A 385 8.84 -28.41 11.51
CA ARG A 385 9.13 -28.35 12.94
C ARG A 385 9.44 -26.91 13.30
N VAL A 386 8.79 -26.39 14.34
CA VAL A 386 9.03 -25.02 14.82
C VAL A 386 10.01 -25.06 15.97
N VAL A 387 11.10 -24.29 15.84
CA VAL A 387 12.14 -24.14 16.86
C VAL A 387 12.23 -22.66 17.23
N PHE A 388 12.19 -22.38 18.53
CA PHE A 388 12.41 -21.04 19.09
C PHE A 388 13.85 -20.99 19.64
N ASP A 389 14.72 -20.22 18.99
CA ASP A 389 16.10 -20.03 19.45
C ASP A 389 16.15 -18.95 20.55
N ASP A 390 16.39 -19.35 21.80
CA ASP A 390 16.72 -18.43 22.89
C ASP A 390 18.23 -18.20 22.90
N ALA A 391 18.67 -17.27 22.06
CA ALA A 391 20.07 -16.89 21.94
C ALA A 391 20.70 -16.43 23.27
N ARG A 392 19.90 -15.87 24.20
CA ARG A 392 20.39 -15.41 25.51
C ARG A 392 20.76 -16.60 26.39
N ARG A 393 19.92 -17.63 26.42
CA ARG A 393 20.13 -18.85 27.20
C ARG A 393 20.85 -19.96 26.44
N LYS A 394 21.12 -19.76 25.15
CA LYS A 394 21.75 -20.74 24.24
C LYS A 394 21.01 -22.07 24.24
N ARG A 395 19.67 -22.01 24.17
CA ARG A 395 18.81 -23.19 24.14
C ARG A 395 17.74 -23.05 23.07
N ASN A 396 17.30 -24.20 22.56
CA ASN A 396 16.15 -24.29 21.69
C ASN A 396 14.92 -24.62 22.53
N ALA A 397 13.84 -23.89 22.30
CA ALA A 397 12.52 -24.16 22.83
C ALA A 397 11.56 -24.59 21.71
N SER A 398 10.42 -25.14 22.10
CA SER A 398 9.36 -25.56 21.21
C SER A 398 8.01 -25.15 21.78
N PHE A 399 6.97 -25.21 20.95
CA PHE A 399 5.62 -25.22 21.48
C PHE A 399 5.41 -26.38 22.46
N THR A 400 4.60 -26.15 23.49
CA THR A 400 4.27 -27.16 24.50
C THR A 400 2.81 -27.10 24.90
N GLY A 401 2.21 -28.27 25.14
CA GLY A 401 0.81 -28.36 25.53
C GLY A 401 -0.11 -28.01 24.37
N PRO A 402 -1.32 -27.50 24.62
CA PRO A 402 -2.27 -27.19 23.56
C PRO A 402 -1.76 -26.07 22.63
N VAL A 403 -1.71 -26.36 21.34
CA VAL A 403 -1.44 -25.41 20.26
C VAL A 403 -2.67 -25.36 19.36
N THR A 404 -3.25 -24.17 19.20
CA THR A 404 -4.26 -23.92 18.19
C THR A 404 -3.58 -23.87 16.82
N LEU A 405 -4.10 -24.63 15.86
CA LEU A 405 -3.72 -24.57 14.46
C LEU A 405 -4.96 -24.13 13.67
N VAL A 406 -4.86 -22.99 12.98
CA VAL A 406 -5.89 -22.52 12.06
C VAL A 406 -5.30 -22.47 10.66
N THR A 407 -6.02 -22.95 9.65
CA THR A 407 -5.55 -22.96 8.26
C THR A 407 -6.61 -22.45 7.30
N PHE A 408 -6.17 -21.71 6.28
CA PHE A 408 -6.98 -21.30 5.14
C PHE A 408 -6.17 -21.48 3.85
N GLY A 409 -6.71 -22.22 2.89
CA GLY A 409 -6.00 -22.62 1.69
C GLY A 409 -6.94 -23.15 0.60
N GLY A 410 -6.35 -23.76 -0.43
CA GLY A 410 -7.10 -24.36 -1.54
C GLY A 410 -8.08 -25.49 -1.16
N GLU A 411 -8.02 -26.00 0.07
CA GLU A 411 -9.01 -26.95 0.59
C GLU A 411 -10.28 -26.26 1.12
N GLN A 412 -10.16 -25.00 1.57
CA GLN A 412 -11.29 -24.21 2.06
C GLN A 412 -11.89 -23.35 0.95
N TYR A 413 -11.07 -22.85 0.04
CA TYR A 413 -11.46 -21.84 -0.94
C TYR A 413 -10.91 -22.15 -2.33
N VAL A 414 -11.81 -22.30 -3.31
CA VAL A 414 -11.44 -22.41 -4.73
C VAL A 414 -12.30 -21.47 -5.55
N TRP A 415 -11.66 -20.49 -6.21
CA TRP A 415 -12.37 -19.59 -7.10
C TRP A 415 -12.73 -20.29 -8.41
N VAL A 416 -14.04 -20.35 -8.70
CA VAL A 416 -14.59 -20.85 -9.95
C VAL A 416 -14.78 -19.68 -10.91
N ASN A 417 -14.06 -19.74 -12.03
CA ASN A 417 -14.16 -18.76 -13.09
C ASN A 417 -15.30 -19.16 -14.05
N ASP A 418 -16.49 -18.58 -13.84
CA ASP A 418 -17.74 -18.88 -14.54
C ASP A 418 -18.42 -17.60 -15.07
N GLY A 419 -17.63 -16.72 -15.71
CA GLY A 419 -18.19 -15.51 -16.27
C GLY A 419 -18.72 -14.54 -15.19
N PRO A 420 -19.83 -13.83 -15.46
CA PRO A 420 -20.51 -13.00 -14.46
C PRO A 420 -20.97 -13.77 -13.20
N ASN A 421 -21.06 -15.10 -13.26
CA ASN A 421 -21.44 -15.94 -12.12
C ASN A 421 -20.23 -16.43 -11.32
N SER A 422 -19.01 -15.95 -11.60
CA SER A 422 -17.81 -16.42 -10.89
C SER A 422 -17.96 -16.28 -9.39
N HIS A 423 -17.61 -17.35 -8.68
CA HIS A 423 -17.84 -17.51 -7.25
C HIS A 423 -16.85 -18.53 -6.67
N PRO A 424 -16.64 -18.53 -5.35
CA PRO A 424 -15.90 -19.61 -4.71
C PRO A 424 -16.77 -20.86 -4.52
N ASP A 425 -16.22 -22.03 -4.83
CA ASP A 425 -16.75 -23.36 -4.46
C ASP A 425 -15.61 -24.40 -4.38
N PRO A 426 -15.22 -24.87 -3.17
CA PRO A 426 -15.79 -24.51 -1.87
C PRO A 426 -15.54 -23.04 -1.48
N ASP A 427 -16.41 -22.53 -0.61
CA ASP A 427 -16.31 -21.21 0.06
C ASP A 427 -16.39 -21.37 1.59
N ASN A 428 -15.44 -22.12 2.14
CA ASN A 428 -15.41 -22.42 3.56
C ASN A 428 -14.56 -21.41 4.33
N PRO A 429 -14.93 -21.08 5.57
CA PRO A 429 -14.08 -20.29 6.46
C PRO A 429 -12.79 -21.05 6.84
N PRO A 430 -11.81 -20.38 7.45
CA PRO A 430 -10.63 -21.03 8.00
C PRO A 430 -10.96 -22.20 8.93
N ALA A 431 -10.23 -23.31 8.78
CA ALA A 431 -10.42 -24.51 9.57
C ALA A 431 -9.50 -24.49 10.81
N ALA A 432 -10.07 -24.72 12.00
CA ALA A 432 -9.34 -24.71 13.26
C ALA A 432 -9.28 -26.10 13.91
N THR A 433 -8.13 -26.43 14.48
CA THR A 433 -7.92 -27.62 15.31
C THR A 433 -6.98 -27.31 16.48
N THR A 434 -6.87 -28.23 17.43
CA THR A 434 -5.92 -28.14 18.54
C THR A 434 -5.05 -29.38 18.58
N ILE A 435 -3.74 -29.17 18.65
CA ILE A 435 -2.74 -30.23 18.71
C ILE A 435 -2.02 -30.12 20.05
N THR A 436 -1.87 -31.24 20.76
CA THR A 436 -0.99 -31.28 21.94
C THR A 436 0.45 -31.36 21.49
N ALA A 437 1.18 -30.26 21.61
CA ALA A 437 2.55 -30.11 21.15
C ALA A 437 3.59 -30.53 22.21
N SER A 438 4.72 -31.02 21.71
CA SER A 438 5.96 -31.33 22.43
C SER A 438 7.15 -30.90 21.57
N SER A 439 8.37 -31.05 22.09
CA SER A 439 9.60 -30.78 21.33
C SER A 439 9.78 -31.62 20.07
N GLN A 440 9.04 -32.73 19.94
CA GLN A 440 9.05 -33.61 18.76
C GLN A 440 7.84 -33.40 17.86
N SER A 441 6.98 -32.42 18.14
CA SER A 441 5.81 -32.15 17.30
C SER A 441 6.23 -31.59 15.94
N ALA A 442 5.48 -32.02 14.93
CA ALA A 442 5.56 -31.50 13.58
C ALA A 442 4.15 -31.07 13.16
N PHE A 443 4.09 -30.05 12.30
CA PHE A 443 2.84 -29.46 11.83
C PHE A 443 2.80 -29.57 10.31
N THR A 444 1.70 -30.11 9.78
CA THR A 444 1.51 -30.19 8.33
C THR A 444 0.84 -28.91 7.85
N LEU A 445 1.49 -28.25 6.89
CA LEU A 445 0.97 -27.09 6.18
C LEU A 445 0.40 -27.57 4.84
N PRO A 446 -0.92 -27.47 4.60
CA PRO A 446 -1.50 -27.80 3.30
C PRO A 446 -0.84 -27.00 2.18
N LYS A 447 -0.86 -27.52 0.94
CA LYS A 447 -0.40 -26.77 -0.23
C LYS A 447 -1.20 -25.47 -0.40
N ALA A 448 -0.58 -24.42 -0.95
CA ALA A 448 -1.21 -23.13 -1.20
C ALA A 448 -2.09 -22.65 -0.03
N SER A 449 -1.48 -22.49 1.16
CA SER A 449 -2.23 -22.16 2.38
C SER A 449 -1.52 -21.16 3.29
N VAL A 450 -2.31 -20.44 4.08
CA VAL A 450 -1.89 -19.71 5.27
C VAL A 450 -2.28 -20.55 6.49
N THR A 451 -1.32 -20.88 7.34
CA THR A 451 -1.54 -21.58 8.61
C THR A 451 -1.03 -20.72 9.76
N VAL A 452 -1.82 -20.55 10.81
CA VAL A 452 -1.40 -19.93 12.07
C VAL A 452 -1.30 -20.98 13.16
N LEU A 453 -0.13 -21.03 13.81
CA LEU A 453 0.10 -21.80 15.03
C LEU A 453 0.13 -20.85 16.22
N ARG A 454 -0.72 -21.09 17.23
CA ARG A 454 -0.80 -20.26 18.43
C ARG A 454 -0.75 -21.10 19.70
N GLY A 455 0.18 -20.80 20.61
CA GLY A 455 0.30 -21.55 21.86
C GLY A 455 1.41 -21.05 22.78
N LYS A 456 1.66 -21.80 23.85
CA LYS A 456 2.75 -21.56 24.78
C LYS A 456 4.04 -22.22 24.27
N VAL A 457 5.16 -21.57 24.56
CA VAL A 457 6.50 -22.07 24.26
C VAL A 457 7.20 -22.31 25.59
N ASP A 458 7.99 -23.37 25.67
CA ASP A 458 8.81 -23.71 26.85
C ASP A 458 10.04 -22.80 26.95
N LEU A 459 9.78 -21.52 27.14
CA LEU A 459 10.76 -20.54 27.58
C LEU A 459 10.49 -20.34 29.07
N GLU A 460 11.18 -21.09 29.94
CA GLU A 460 11.18 -20.78 31.37
C GLU A 460 11.55 -19.30 31.58
N ASP A 461 10.77 -18.59 32.41
CA ASP A 461 10.96 -17.17 32.74
C ASP A 461 12.34 -16.87 33.35
#